data_AF-A0A7Z8Y442-F1
#
_entry.id   AF-A0A7Z8Y442-F1
#
_cell.length_a   1.000
_cell.length_b   1.000
_cell.length_c   1.000
_cell.angle_alpha   90.00
_cell.angle_beta   90.00
_cell.angle_gamma   90.00
#
_symmetry.space_group_name_H-M   'P 1'
#
loop_
_entity.id
_entity.type
_entity.pdbx_description
1 polymer ?
#
loop_
_entity_poly.entity_id
_entity_poly.type
_entity_poly.pdbx_seq_one_letter_code
_entity_poly.pdbx_strand_id
1 'polypeptide(L)'
;MSASSSGRTAAFVAAQAEAHDASIVGATDDALTVELRLRRASGRRKTYRLTIDTRGLEPRVREAESEHLPRFCPNRHLSDDGWFCLNYSEEDPHPVHDTESATAFWGRLLKYLTLQETTTVLRRWPSTHDWAHGLAAGAQARAERAAAALGSAFSVALDRRRLKAVHQKGSPFILLLDGQRRLCSLWVDLRRVATLRQLCLCDSGRALACCGDHADQAAALTLALMDWERQEQRFWEYAKDRPCCGQLDVCPLKPSETQNPTDELAEAA
;
A
#
# COMPACT_ATOMS: atom_id res chain seq x y z
N MET A 1 30.08 -15.90 20.75
CA MET A 1 30.14 -15.57 19.32
C MET A 1 28.74 -15.18 18.88
N SER A 2 28.47 -13.88 18.74
CA SER A 2 27.16 -13.39 18.32
C SER A 2 27.02 -13.62 16.82
N ALA A 3 26.15 -14.54 16.41
CA ALA A 3 25.73 -14.63 15.01
C ALA A 3 25.19 -13.24 14.60
N SER A 4 25.63 -12.73 13.44
CA SER A 4 25.05 -11.52 12.87
C SER A 4 23.52 -11.69 12.75
N SER A 5 22.77 -10.61 12.94
CA SER A 5 21.30 -10.64 12.80
C SER A 5 20.87 -11.22 11.45
N SER A 6 21.66 -11.00 10.40
CA SER A 6 21.43 -11.48 9.05
C SER A 6 21.45 -13.01 8.95
N GLY A 7 22.40 -13.67 9.62
CA GLY A 7 22.48 -15.13 9.66
C GLY A 7 21.31 -15.78 10.42
N ARG A 8 20.75 -15.08 11.41
CA ARG A 8 19.57 -15.56 12.16
C ARG A 8 18.29 -15.48 11.35
N THR A 9 18.04 -14.34 10.69
CA THR A 9 16.85 -14.16 9.85
C THR A 9 16.84 -15.16 8.69
N ALA A 10 17.98 -15.34 8.00
CA ALA A 10 18.12 -16.33 6.94
C ALA A 10 17.78 -17.75 7.42
N ALA A 11 18.25 -18.14 8.62
CA ALA A 11 17.98 -19.46 9.18
C ALA A 11 16.49 -19.69 9.45
N PHE A 12 15.78 -18.72 10.05
CA PHE A 12 14.34 -18.86 10.30
C PHE A 12 13.51 -18.91 9.01
N VAL A 13 13.82 -18.06 8.03
CA VAL A 13 13.15 -18.07 6.72
C VAL A 13 13.39 -19.42 6.01
N ALA A 14 14.64 -19.89 5.98
CA ALA A 14 15.00 -21.16 5.34
C ALA A 14 14.32 -22.37 6.01
N ALA A 15 14.29 -22.41 7.35
CA ALA A 15 13.69 -23.50 8.10
C ALA A 15 12.17 -23.64 7.87
N GLN A 16 11.48 -22.59 7.44
CA GLN A 16 10.05 -22.62 7.13
C GLN A 16 9.73 -22.85 5.65
N ALA A 17 10.72 -22.87 4.75
CA ALA A 17 10.47 -22.91 3.31
C ALA A 17 9.61 -24.13 2.87
N GLU A 18 9.96 -25.34 3.33
CA GLU A 18 9.26 -26.57 2.90
C GLU A 18 7.78 -26.59 3.32
N ALA A 19 7.47 -26.06 4.50
CA ALA A 19 6.09 -25.95 5.00
C ALA A 19 5.20 -25.08 4.09
N HIS A 20 5.81 -24.26 3.23
CA HIS A 20 5.16 -23.32 2.33
C HIS A 20 5.35 -23.68 0.84
N ASP A 21 5.57 -24.97 0.53
CA ASP A 21 5.82 -25.48 -0.84
C ASP A 21 7.00 -24.75 -1.53
N ALA A 22 8.01 -24.37 -0.75
CA ALA A 22 9.22 -23.70 -1.24
C ALA A 22 10.49 -24.49 -0.88
N SER A 23 11.53 -24.35 -1.70
CA SER A 23 12.83 -24.97 -1.50
C SER A 23 13.96 -23.96 -1.66
N ILE A 24 14.94 -23.99 -0.76
CA ILE A 24 16.15 -23.17 -0.86
C ILE A 24 17.08 -23.81 -1.90
N VAL A 25 17.34 -23.10 -2.99
CA VAL A 25 18.21 -23.57 -4.09
C VAL A 25 19.59 -22.89 -4.09
N GLY A 26 19.77 -21.88 -3.25
CA GLY A 26 21.06 -21.23 -3.02
C GLY A 26 20.99 -20.33 -1.79
N ALA A 27 22.12 -20.14 -1.12
CA ALA A 27 22.24 -19.26 0.04
C ALA A 27 23.59 -18.55 0.02
N THR A 28 23.56 -17.29 0.46
CA THR A 28 24.73 -16.46 0.78
C THR A 28 24.50 -15.90 2.18
N ASP A 29 25.48 -15.18 2.73
CA ASP A 29 25.35 -14.57 4.07
C ASP A 29 24.18 -13.57 4.16
N ASP A 30 23.84 -12.95 3.03
CA ASP A 30 22.92 -11.81 2.95
C ASP A 30 21.62 -12.10 2.20
N ALA A 31 21.52 -13.25 1.52
CA ALA A 31 20.37 -13.58 0.70
C ALA A 31 20.16 -15.08 0.49
N LEU A 32 18.89 -15.45 0.32
CA LEU A 32 18.45 -16.78 -0.09
C LEU A 32 17.91 -16.73 -1.53
N THR A 33 18.25 -17.74 -2.33
CA THR A 33 17.55 -18.04 -3.58
C THR A 33 16.56 -19.17 -3.33
N VAL A 34 15.30 -18.93 -3.66
CA VAL A 34 14.18 -19.82 -3.35
C VAL A 34 13.45 -20.20 -4.62
N GLU A 35 13.11 -21.47 -4.77
CA GLU A 35 12.07 -21.91 -5.71
C GLU A 35 10.78 -22.14 -4.92
N LEU A 36 9.73 -21.38 -5.23
CA LEU A 36 8.42 -21.46 -4.59
C LEU A 36 7.36 -21.95 -5.57
N ARG A 37 6.55 -22.94 -5.18
CA ARG A 37 5.49 -23.50 -6.02
C ARG A 37 4.13 -23.03 -5.55
N LEU A 38 3.67 -21.91 -6.09
CA LEU A 38 2.38 -21.33 -5.74
C LEU A 38 1.22 -22.16 -6.30
N ARG A 39 0.32 -22.62 -5.41
CA ARG A 39 -0.94 -23.25 -5.81
C ARG A 39 -1.98 -22.17 -6.11
N ARG A 40 -2.54 -22.19 -7.33
CA ARG A 40 -3.62 -21.29 -7.74
C ARG A 40 -4.97 -21.89 -7.38
N ALA A 41 -6.01 -21.06 -7.28
CA ALA A 41 -7.39 -21.51 -7.02
C ALA A 41 -7.89 -22.57 -8.04
N SER A 42 -7.40 -22.52 -9.28
CA SER A 42 -7.66 -23.52 -10.32
C SER A 42 -7.04 -24.92 -10.10
N GLY A 43 -6.25 -25.11 -9.04
CA GLY A 43 -5.43 -26.31 -8.81
C GLY A 43 -4.10 -26.34 -9.57
N ARG A 44 -3.92 -25.49 -10.60
CA ARG A 44 -2.64 -25.33 -11.31
C ARG A 44 -1.56 -24.76 -10.38
N ARG A 45 -0.31 -25.16 -10.62
CA ARG A 45 0.87 -24.64 -9.91
C ARG A 45 1.64 -23.67 -10.81
N LYS A 46 2.17 -22.62 -10.22
CA LYS A 46 3.11 -21.70 -10.85
C LYS A 46 4.38 -21.63 -10.01
N THR A 47 5.53 -21.79 -10.65
CA THR A 47 6.82 -21.75 -9.97
C THR A 47 7.39 -20.35 -10.06
N TYR A 48 7.85 -19.84 -8.93
CA TYR A 48 8.54 -18.57 -8.79
C TYR A 48 9.97 -18.83 -8.32
N ARG A 49 10.95 -18.24 -9.01
CA ARG A 49 12.32 -18.17 -8.51
C ARG A 49 12.53 -16.81 -7.86
N LEU A 50 12.79 -16.80 -6.56
CA LEU A 50 12.82 -15.59 -5.74
C LEU A 50 14.20 -15.36 -5.14
N THR A 51 14.58 -14.10 -5.01
CA THR A 51 15.67 -13.66 -4.14
C THR A 51 15.05 -13.05 -2.88
N ILE A 52 15.43 -13.57 -1.72
CA ILE A 52 15.07 -13.03 -0.41
C ILE A 52 16.33 -12.41 0.20
N ASP A 53 16.34 -11.09 0.37
CA ASP A 53 17.40 -10.35 1.09
C ASP A 53 17.13 -10.44 2.58
N THR A 54 18.13 -10.93 3.33
CA THR A 54 18.03 -11.24 4.77
C THR A 54 19.02 -10.41 5.59
N ARG A 55 19.55 -9.29 5.06
CA ARG A 55 20.52 -8.45 5.78
C ARG A 55 19.95 -7.82 7.06
N GLY A 56 18.65 -7.53 7.07
CA GLY A 56 17.92 -7.02 8.24
C GLY A 56 16.95 -8.03 8.82
N LEU A 57 16.23 -7.62 9.86
CA LEU A 57 15.17 -8.44 10.45
C LEU A 57 13.92 -8.50 9.57
N GLU A 58 13.70 -7.55 8.66
CA GLU A 58 12.58 -7.55 7.71
C GLU A 58 13.08 -7.99 6.33
N PRO A 59 12.85 -9.25 5.92
CA PRO A 59 13.36 -9.73 4.66
C PRO A 59 12.63 -9.06 3.50
N ARG A 60 13.37 -8.71 2.45
CA ARG A 60 12.81 -8.16 1.21
C ARG A 60 12.80 -9.26 0.16
N VAL A 61 11.80 -9.27 -0.72
CA VAL A 61 11.63 -10.32 -1.73
C VAL A 61 11.45 -9.71 -3.11
N ARG A 62 12.05 -10.33 -4.12
CA ARG A 62 11.80 -10.07 -5.55
C ARG A 62 11.90 -11.36 -6.34
N GLU A 63 11.44 -11.37 -7.58
CA GLU A 63 11.85 -12.45 -8.51
C GLU A 63 13.36 -12.35 -8.77
N ALA A 64 14.04 -13.49 -8.81
CA ALA A 64 15.47 -13.55 -9.11
C ALA A 64 15.76 -13.01 -10.52
N GLU A 65 14.89 -13.39 -11.46
CA GLU A 65 14.79 -12.83 -12.82
C GLU A 65 13.34 -12.40 -13.03
N SER A 66 13.08 -11.29 -13.71
CA SER A 66 11.72 -10.77 -13.95
C SER A 66 10.98 -11.59 -15.03
N GLU A 67 10.69 -12.85 -14.71
CA GLU A 67 10.06 -13.83 -15.62
C GLU A 67 8.53 -13.66 -15.67
N HIS A 68 7.90 -13.40 -14.52
CA HIS A 68 6.43 -13.41 -14.42
C HIS A 68 5.83 -12.05 -14.10
N LEU A 69 6.55 -11.25 -13.32
CA LEU A 69 6.12 -9.94 -12.85
C LEU A 69 6.93 -8.86 -13.56
N PRO A 70 6.31 -7.69 -13.84
CA PRO A 70 7.07 -6.57 -14.37
C PRO A 70 8.07 -6.10 -13.32
N ARG A 71 9.21 -5.57 -13.78
CA ARG A 71 10.21 -5.00 -12.86
C ARG A 71 9.65 -3.86 -12.00
N PHE A 72 8.71 -3.08 -12.53
CA PHE A 72 8.10 -1.96 -11.85
C PHE A 72 6.61 -1.88 -12.16
N CYS A 73 5.78 -1.72 -11.12
CA CYS A 73 4.36 -1.39 -11.24
C CYS A 73 3.78 -1.03 -9.86
N PRO A 74 3.55 0.26 -9.56
CA PRO A 74 3.02 0.69 -8.27
C PRO A 74 1.68 0.05 -7.91
N ASN A 75 0.76 -0.02 -8.89
CA ASN A 75 -0.55 -0.66 -8.72
C ASN A 75 -0.48 -2.20 -8.57
N ARG A 76 0.67 -2.82 -8.82
CA ARG A 76 0.96 -4.22 -8.48
C ARG A 76 1.93 -4.31 -7.30
N HIS A 77 2.17 -3.23 -6.57
CA HIS A 77 3.03 -3.21 -5.38
C HIS A 77 4.45 -3.71 -5.68
N LEU A 78 5.03 -3.21 -6.77
CA LEU A 78 6.38 -3.50 -7.25
C LEU A 78 7.18 -2.20 -7.38
N SER A 79 8.28 -2.11 -6.63
CA SER A 79 9.22 -0.97 -6.66
C SER A 79 10.15 -1.01 -7.88
N ASP A 80 10.91 0.06 -8.16
CA ASP A 80 11.73 0.22 -9.39
C ASP A 80 12.76 -0.91 -9.66
N ASP A 81 13.11 -1.70 -8.65
CA ASP A 81 14.07 -2.81 -8.72
C ASP A 81 13.42 -4.21 -8.59
N GLY A 82 12.11 -4.31 -8.79
CA GLY A 82 11.36 -5.57 -8.72
C GLY A 82 11.06 -6.05 -7.30
N TRP A 83 11.46 -5.28 -6.28
CA TRP A 83 11.14 -5.59 -4.88
C TRP A 83 9.64 -5.48 -4.63
N PHE A 84 9.11 -6.49 -3.94
CA PHE A 84 7.72 -6.58 -3.54
C PHE A 84 7.49 -5.64 -2.37
N CYS A 85 6.42 -4.84 -2.45
CA CYS A 85 5.89 -4.08 -1.32
C CYS A 85 4.90 -5.00 -0.58
N LEU A 86 5.39 -5.73 0.43
CA LEU A 86 4.58 -6.69 1.20
C LEU A 86 3.82 -6.06 2.38
N ASN A 87 4.31 -4.93 2.89
CA ASN A 87 3.80 -4.19 4.03
C ASN A 87 4.36 -2.76 4.04
N TYR A 88 3.85 -1.91 4.94
CA TYR A 88 4.43 -0.59 5.24
C TYR A 88 5.12 -0.66 6.61
N SER A 89 6.44 -0.89 6.61
CA SER A 89 7.21 -1.21 7.83
C SER A 89 7.14 -0.15 8.94
N GLU A 90 6.85 1.12 8.64
CA GLU A 90 6.75 2.16 9.67
C GLU A 90 5.52 1.99 10.58
N GLU A 91 4.44 1.40 10.07
CA GLU A 91 3.17 1.25 10.79
C GLU A 91 2.81 -0.22 11.05
N ASP A 92 3.36 -1.12 10.23
CA ASP A 92 3.13 -2.56 10.28
C ASP A 92 4.46 -3.32 10.10
N PRO A 93 5.44 -3.12 11.03
CA PRO A 93 6.75 -3.76 10.98
C PRO A 93 6.61 -5.26 11.24
N HIS A 94 7.38 -6.04 10.50
CA HIS A 94 7.29 -7.50 10.60
C HIS A 94 8.66 -8.17 10.64
N PRO A 95 9.44 -7.94 11.70
CA PRO A 95 10.75 -8.54 11.85
C PRO A 95 10.62 -10.06 12.03
N VAL A 96 11.39 -10.80 11.26
CA VAL A 96 11.62 -12.23 11.40
C VAL A 96 12.76 -12.45 12.39
N HIS A 97 12.39 -12.94 13.58
CA HIS A 97 13.31 -13.18 14.69
C HIS A 97 13.08 -14.52 15.39
N ASP A 98 12.05 -15.26 14.97
CA ASP A 98 11.71 -16.60 15.42
C ASP A 98 10.94 -17.37 14.32
N THR A 99 10.55 -18.60 14.65
CA THR A 99 9.79 -19.46 13.75
C THR A 99 8.41 -18.89 13.40
N GLU A 100 7.70 -18.33 14.38
CA GLU A 100 6.34 -17.82 14.18
C GLU A 100 6.33 -16.61 13.22
N SER A 101 7.25 -15.66 13.44
CA SER A 101 7.44 -14.50 12.56
C SER A 101 7.88 -14.91 11.16
N ALA A 102 8.69 -15.97 11.02
CA ALA A 102 9.03 -16.53 9.70
C ALA A 102 7.82 -17.17 9.00
N THR A 103 6.98 -17.93 9.72
CA THR A 103 5.72 -18.47 9.18
C THR A 103 4.81 -17.33 8.71
N ALA A 104 4.71 -16.26 9.49
CA ALA A 104 3.92 -15.08 9.12
C ALA A 104 4.46 -14.39 7.86
N PHE A 105 5.78 -14.27 7.73
CA PHE A 105 6.44 -13.75 6.52
C PHE A 105 6.06 -14.58 5.28
N TRP A 106 6.20 -15.90 5.33
CA TRP A 106 5.81 -16.77 4.21
C TRP A 106 4.32 -16.67 3.88
N GLY A 107 3.46 -16.60 4.89
CA GLY A 107 2.02 -16.39 4.70
C GLY A 107 1.72 -15.11 3.93
N ARG A 108 2.41 -14.00 4.24
CA ARG A 108 2.28 -12.73 3.49
C ARG A 108 2.82 -12.83 2.08
N LEU A 109 3.98 -13.46 1.88
CA LEU A 109 4.55 -13.67 0.56
C LEU A 109 3.60 -14.47 -0.35
N LEU A 110 3.05 -15.57 0.16
CA LEU A 110 2.07 -16.39 -0.56
C LEU A 110 0.78 -15.62 -0.87
N LYS A 111 0.27 -14.84 0.09
CA LYS A 111 -0.89 -13.96 -0.12
C LYS A 111 -0.61 -12.94 -1.22
N TYR A 112 0.55 -12.27 -1.18
CA TYR A 112 0.97 -11.31 -2.19
C TYR A 112 1.05 -11.96 -3.59
N LEU A 113 1.74 -13.09 -3.73
CA LEU A 113 1.85 -13.78 -5.02
C LEU A 113 0.49 -14.28 -5.53
N THR A 114 -0.43 -14.66 -4.64
CA THR A 114 -1.82 -14.98 -5.02
C THR A 114 -2.57 -13.76 -5.56
N LEU A 115 -2.37 -12.58 -4.96
CA LEU A 115 -2.92 -11.32 -5.48
C LEU A 115 -2.29 -10.96 -6.83
N GLN A 116 -1.00 -11.22 -7.04
CA GLN A 116 -0.35 -11.05 -8.35
C GLN A 116 -0.99 -11.93 -9.42
N GLU A 117 -1.21 -13.21 -9.14
CA GLU A 117 -1.85 -14.12 -10.11
C GLU A 117 -3.28 -13.73 -10.42
N THR A 118 -4.03 -13.32 -9.40
CA THR A 118 -5.39 -12.82 -9.56
C THR A 118 -5.40 -11.54 -10.39
N THR A 119 -4.45 -10.63 -10.15
CA THR A 119 -4.28 -9.39 -10.91
C THR A 119 -3.96 -9.66 -12.37
N THR A 120 -3.13 -10.66 -12.67
CA THR A 120 -2.83 -11.05 -14.06
C THR A 120 -4.08 -11.52 -14.81
N VAL A 121 -5.01 -12.19 -14.13
CA VAL A 121 -6.29 -12.64 -14.72
C VAL A 121 -7.28 -11.49 -14.85
N LEU A 122 -7.47 -10.71 -13.77
CA LEU A 122 -8.47 -9.64 -13.72
C LEU A 122 -8.02 -8.33 -14.37
N ARG A 123 -6.72 -8.20 -14.67
CA ARG A 123 -6.07 -6.99 -15.19
C ARG A 123 -6.33 -5.73 -14.34
N ARG A 124 -6.62 -5.94 -13.06
CA ARG A 124 -6.79 -4.92 -12.02
C ARG A 124 -6.37 -5.51 -10.68
N TRP A 125 -5.89 -4.66 -9.78
CA TRP A 125 -5.57 -5.10 -8.43
C TRP A 125 -6.86 -5.50 -7.70
N PRO A 126 -6.95 -6.72 -7.12
CA PRO A 126 -8.20 -7.26 -6.59
C PRO A 126 -8.52 -6.85 -5.16
N SER A 127 -7.56 -6.27 -4.43
CA SER A 127 -7.72 -5.90 -3.03
C SER A 127 -7.99 -4.40 -2.87
N THR A 128 -8.74 -4.06 -1.84
CA THR A 128 -9.03 -2.68 -1.42
C THR A 128 -8.33 -2.29 -0.12
N HIS A 129 -7.65 -3.25 0.54
CA HIS A 129 -7.05 -3.10 1.87
C HIS A 129 -5.53 -2.88 1.82
N ASP A 130 -5.01 -2.43 0.69
CA ASP A 130 -3.57 -2.24 0.51
C ASP A 130 -3.17 -0.84 0.94
N TRP A 131 -1.92 -0.72 1.37
CA TRP A 131 -1.33 0.57 1.69
C TRP A 131 -1.23 1.44 0.44
N ALA A 132 -1.46 2.73 0.65
CA ALA A 132 -1.20 3.77 -0.32
C ALA A 132 0.29 3.82 -0.71
N HIS A 133 0.57 4.44 -1.85
CA HIS A 133 1.90 4.42 -2.43
C HIS A 133 2.88 5.36 -1.69
N GLY A 134 4.08 4.86 -1.41
CA GLY A 134 5.16 5.67 -0.82
C GLY A 134 4.75 6.33 0.49
N LEU A 135 5.01 7.64 0.62
CA LEU A 135 4.70 8.41 1.83
C LEU A 135 3.20 8.56 2.10
N ALA A 136 2.34 8.22 1.14
CA ALA A 136 0.91 8.24 1.35
C ALA A 136 0.45 7.19 2.37
N ALA A 137 1.17 6.08 2.51
CA ALA A 137 0.86 5.04 3.49
C ALA A 137 0.84 5.57 4.94
N GLY A 138 1.81 6.40 5.32
CA GLY A 138 1.83 7.03 6.64
C GLY A 138 0.66 7.99 6.86
N ALA A 139 0.17 8.66 5.81
CA ALA A 139 -1.02 9.50 5.91
C ALA A 139 -2.31 8.66 6.01
N GLN A 140 -2.41 7.56 5.27
CA GLN A 140 -3.46 6.56 5.42
C GLN A 140 -3.51 6.03 6.86
N ALA A 141 -2.39 5.60 7.43
CA ALA A 141 -2.34 5.04 8.78
C ALA A 141 -2.83 6.03 9.84
N ARG A 142 -2.46 7.32 9.70
CA ARG A 142 -3.01 8.38 10.56
C ARG A 142 -4.51 8.58 10.38
N ALA A 143 -5.02 8.49 9.15
CA ALA A 143 -6.46 8.57 8.88
C ALA A 143 -7.20 7.38 9.51
N GLU A 144 -6.66 6.16 9.38
CA GLU A 144 -7.23 4.95 9.97
C GLU A 144 -7.29 5.02 11.50
N ARG A 145 -6.20 5.45 12.16
CA ARG A 145 -6.19 5.67 13.62
C ARG A 145 -7.23 6.68 14.07
N ALA A 146 -7.27 7.84 13.42
CA ALA A 146 -8.21 8.90 13.78
C ALA A 146 -9.67 8.48 13.52
N ALA A 147 -9.93 7.76 12.42
CA ALA A 147 -11.24 7.18 12.12
C ALA A 147 -11.65 6.15 13.19
N ALA A 148 -10.75 5.24 13.58
CA ALA A 148 -11.01 4.26 14.63
C ALA A 148 -11.34 4.93 15.97
N ALA A 149 -10.63 6.01 16.33
CA ALA A 149 -10.89 6.77 17.55
C ALA A 149 -12.27 7.47 17.56
N LEU A 150 -12.79 7.86 16.40
CA LEU A 150 -14.14 8.44 16.27
C LEU A 150 -15.26 7.38 16.27
N GLY A 151 -14.92 6.11 16.02
CA GLY A 151 -15.81 4.97 16.09
C GLY A 151 -15.86 4.13 14.80
N SER A 152 -16.39 2.91 14.91
CA SER A 152 -16.37 1.92 13.80
C SER A 152 -17.07 2.41 12.52
N ALA A 153 -18.09 3.25 12.63
CA ALA A 153 -18.77 3.86 11.49
C ALA A 153 -17.80 4.69 10.61
N PHE A 154 -16.82 5.36 11.22
CA PHE A 154 -15.79 6.11 10.51
C PHE A 154 -14.79 5.17 9.83
N SER A 155 -14.35 4.10 10.50
CA SER A 155 -13.48 3.09 9.88
C SER A 155 -14.14 2.47 8.63
N VAL A 156 -15.43 2.12 8.73
CA VAL A 156 -16.20 1.59 7.59
C VAL A 156 -16.38 2.65 6.49
N ALA A 157 -16.59 3.91 6.85
CA ALA A 157 -16.70 4.99 5.87
C ALA A 157 -15.36 5.26 5.15
N LEU A 158 -14.24 5.16 5.86
CA LEU A 158 -12.89 5.31 5.32
C LEU A 158 -12.57 4.17 4.33
N ASP A 159 -12.79 2.92 4.75
CA ASP A 159 -12.57 1.72 3.93
C ASP A 159 -13.37 1.77 2.61
N ARG A 160 -14.63 2.22 2.69
CA ARG A 160 -15.50 2.43 1.51
C ARG A 160 -15.18 3.70 0.71
N ARG A 161 -14.09 4.41 1.02
CA ARG A 161 -13.66 5.67 0.40
C ARG A 161 -14.76 6.74 0.34
N ARG A 162 -15.66 6.76 1.34
CA ARG A 162 -16.73 7.76 1.44
C ARG A 162 -16.28 9.03 2.15
N LEU A 163 -15.30 8.92 3.04
CA LEU A 163 -14.74 10.06 3.75
C LEU A 163 -13.86 10.90 2.83
N LYS A 164 -14.09 12.22 2.81
CA LYS A 164 -13.30 13.18 2.02
C LYS A 164 -13.01 14.44 2.82
N ALA A 165 -11.83 15.00 2.59
CA ALA A 165 -11.46 16.33 3.06
C ALA A 165 -11.40 17.28 1.87
N VAL A 166 -12.23 18.32 1.87
CA VAL A 166 -12.39 19.21 0.70
C VAL A 166 -12.11 20.66 1.11
N HIS A 167 -11.15 21.28 0.42
CA HIS A 167 -10.95 22.72 0.49
C HIS A 167 -12.06 23.44 -0.27
N GLN A 168 -12.73 24.38 0.40
CA GLN A 168 -13.60 25.31 -0.30
C GLN A 168 -12.77 26.47 -0.84
N LYS A 169 -12.89 26.76 -2.14
CA LYS A 169 -12.19 27.87 -2.78
C LYS A 169 -12.55 29.20 -2.10
N GLY A 170 -11.53 29.97 -1.72
CA GLY A 170 -11.70 31.26 -1.02
C GLY A 170 -12.15 31.15 0.45
N SER A 171 -12.16 29.94 1.01
CA SER A 171 -12.55 29.68 2.40
C SER A 171 -11.34 29.32 3.26
N PRO A 172 -11.25 29.80 4.50
CA PRO A 172 -10.22 29.38 5.46
C PRO A 172 -10.50 27.99 6.05
N PHE A 173 -11.51 27.29 5.52
CA PHE A 173 -12.00 26.01 6.04
C PHE A 173 -11.73 24.83 5.10
N ILE A 174 -11.46 23.69 5.71
CA ILE A 174 -11.57 22.37 5.08
C ILE A 174 -12.84 21.70 5.61
N LEU A 175 -13.60 21.08 4.72
CA LEU A 175 -14.77 20.29 5.10
C LEU A 175 -14.41 18.82 5.23
N LEU A 176 -14.81 18.19 6.33
CA LEU A 176 -14.86 16.73 6.44
C LEU A 176 -16.24 16.26 6.00
N LEU A 177 -16.28 15.39 4.99
CA LEU A 177 -17.50 14.87 4.39
C LEU A 177 -17.58 13.35 4.55
N ASP A 178 -18.81 12.83 4.70
CA ASP A 178 -19.14 11.43 4.42
C ASP A 178 -20.10 11.39 3.22
N GLY A 179 -19.57 11.03 2.04
CA GLY A 179 -20.27 11.20 0.78
C GLY A 179 -20.54 12.69 0.52
N GLN A 180 -21.82 13.08 0.51
CA GLN A 180 -22.25 14.47 0.34
C GLN A 180 -22.57 15.17 1.67
N ARG A 181 -22.62 14.43 2.78
CA ARG A 181 -22.96 14.98 4.09
C ARG A 181 -21.74 15.64 4.70
N ARG A 182 -21.86 16.92 5.07
CA ARG A 182 -20.86 17.60 5.90
C ARG A 182 -20.93 17.08 7.33
N LEU A 183 -19.79 16.60 7.84
CA LEU A 183 -19.63 16.18 9.22
C LEU A 183 -19.16 17.33 10.10
N CYS A 184 -18.08 18.00 9.69
CA CYS A 184 -17.58 19.20 10.37
C CYS A 184 -16.77 20.08 9.40
N SER A 185 -16.30 21.23 9.89
CA SER A 185 -15.33 22.07 9.20
C SER A 185 -14.13 22.32 10.10
N LEU A 186 -12.95 22.38 9.50
CA LEU A 186 -11.66 22.60 10.15
C LEU A 186 -11.13 23.98 9.76
N TRP A 187 -10.68 24.78 10.72
CA TRP A 187 -9.84 25.95 10.43
C TRP A 187 -8.46 25.48 9.99
N VAL A 188 -8.02 25.87 8.80
CA VAL A 188 -6.73 25.44 8.23
C VAL A 188 -5.57 25.88 9.13
N ASP A 189 -5.47 27.18 9.40
CA ASP A 189 -4.33 27.76 10.13
C ASP A 189 -4.28 27.31 11.59
N LEU A 190 -5.45 27.15 12.21
CA LEU A 190 -5.57 26.74 13.61
C LEU A 190 -5.56 25.23 13.79
N ARG A 191 -5.63 24.45 12.70
CA ARG A 191 -5.65 22.98 12.68
C ARG A 191 -6.66 22.37 13.67
N ARG A 192 -7.82 23.00 13.84
CA ARG A 192 -8.87 22.57 14.79
C ARG A 192 -10.27 22.71 14.20
N VAL A 193 -11.21 21.93 14.74
CA VAL A 193 -12.62 22.00 14.32
C VAL A 193 -13.19 23.39 14.62
N ALA A 194 -13.92 23.95 13.66
CA ALA A 194 -14.43 25.32 13.72
C ALA A 194 -15.58 25.50 14.71
N THR A 195 -16.46 24.50 14.83
CA THR A 195 -17.67 24.58 15.66
C THR A 195 -17.65 23.47 16.70
N LEU A 196 -17.11 23.74 17.89
CA LEU A 196 -17.04 22.74 18.97
C LEU A 196 -18.40 22.48 19.65
N ARG A 197 -19.36 23.39 19.50
CA ARG A 197 -20.71 23.27 20.10
C ARG A 197 -21.67 22.35 19.32
N GLN A 198 -21.28 21.88 18.13
CA GLN A 198 -22.10 20.93 17.37
C GLN A 198 -22.20 19.58 18.09
N LEU A 199 -23.19 18.76 17.72
CA LEU A 199 -23.28 17.40 18.21
C LEU A 199 -22.03 16.61 17.82
N CYS A 200 -21.58 15.74 18.72
CA CYS A 200 -20.43 14.90 18.48
C CYS A 200 -20.69 13.93 17.32
N LEU A 201 -19.62 13.60 16.60
CA LEU A 201 -19.64 12.72 15.44
C LEU A 201 -19.89 11.24 15.77
N CYS A 202 -19.74 10.84 17.05
CA CYS A 202 -19.87 9.46 17.50
C CYS A 202 -21.29 9.08 17.98
N ASP A 203 -22.30 9.89 17.63
CA ASP A 203 -23.71 9.69 17.99
C ASP A 203 -24.01 9.61 19.50
N SER A 204 -23.10 10.05 20.37
CA SER A 204 -23.30 10.07 21.84
C SER A 204 -24.33 11.09 22.32
N GLY A 205 -24.83 11.96 21.44
CA GLY A 205 -25.72 13.08 21.78
C GLY A 205 -25.04 14.24 22.52
N ARG A 206 -23.74 14.12 22.88
CA ARG A 206 -22.97 15.17 23.55
C ARG A 206 -22.50 16.22 22.54
N ALA A 207 -22.23 17.45 22.99
CA ALA A 207 -21.47 18.40 22.19
C ALA A 207 -20.05 17.87 21.94
N LEU A 208 -19.49 18.16 20.76
CA LEU A 208 -18.15 17.74 20.37
C LEU A 208 -17.07 18.22 21.36
N ALA A 209 -17.22 19.45 21.88
CA ALA A 209 -16.36 20.02 22.92
C ALA A 209 -16.28 19.19 24.21
N CYS A 210 -17.29 18.36 24.47
CA CYS A 210 -17.43 17.61 25.71
C CYS A 210 -17.23 16.10 25.49
N CYS A 211 -16.95 15.64 24.28
CA CYS A 211 -16.90 14.21 23.97
C CYS A 211 -15.46 13.72 23.80
N GLY A 212 -14.73 13.62 24.92
CA GLY A 212 -13.34 13.18 24.92
C GLY A 212 -12.46 14.05 24.03
N ASP A 213 -11.62 13.42 23.21
CA ASP A 213 -10.73 14.05 22.25
C ASP A 213 -11.30 14.04 20.81
N HIS A 214 -12.60 13.78 20.63
CA HIS A 214 -13.19 13.62 19.28
C HIS A 214 -13.06 14.87 18.40
N ALA A 215 -12.95 16.06 18.98
CA ALA A 215 -12.64 17.27 18.22
C ALA A 215 -11.25 17.20 17.57
N ASP A 216 -10.26 16.71 18.32
CA ASP A 216 -8.89 16.57 17.86
C ASP A 216 -8.76 15.40 16.88
N GLN A 217 -9.46 14.30 17.13
CA GLN A 217 -9.50 13.16 16.20
C GLN A 217 -10.19 13.52 14.87
N ALA A 218 -11.27 14.31 14.90
CA ALA A 218 -11.89 14.84 13.68
C ALA A 218 -10.94 15.75 12.90
N ALA A 219 -10.15 16.56 13.60
CA ALA A 219 -9.13 17.39 12.97
C ALA A 219 -7.99 16.56 12.37
N ALA A 220 -7.48 15.58 13.12
CA ALA A 220 -6.45 14.67 12.68
C ALA A 220 -6.88 13.88 11.45
N LEU A 221 -8.10 13.32 11.44
CA LEU A 221 -8.68 12.62 10.30
C LEU A 221 -8.76 13.51 9.06
N THR A 222 -9.28 14.73 9.22
CA THR A 222 -9.42 15.68 8.10
C THR A 222 -8.07 16.02 7.47
N LEU A 223 -7.07 16.31 8.30
CA LEU A 223 -5.72 16.64 7.83
C LEU A 223 -5.00 15.41 7.23
N ALA A 224 -5.22 14.23 7.79
CA ALA A 224 -4.65 12.99 7.28
C ALA A 224 -5.22 12.62 5.90
N LEU A 225 -6.53 12.79 5.69
CA LEU A 225 -7.15 12.58 4.37
C LEU A 225 -6.57 13.51 3.30
N MET A 226 -6.34 14.78 3.63
CA MET A 226 -5.70 15.71 2.69
C MET A 226 -4.25 15.38 2.40
N ASP A 227 -3.47 15.05 3.44
CA ASP A 227 -2.09 14.66 3.23
C ASP A 227 -2.02 13.38 2.42
N TRP A 228 -2.91 12.41 2.66
CA TRP A 228 -3.01 11.19 1.88
C TRP A 228 -3.21 11.50 0.40
N GLU A 229 -4.23 12.28 0.03
CA GLU A 229 -4.47 12.65 -1.36
C GLU A 229 -3.27 13.38 -1.99
N ARG A 230 -2.67 14.32 -1.26
CA ARG A 230 -1.49 15.06 -1.72
C ARG A 230 -0.27 14.16 -1.94
N GLN A 231 0.01 13.22 -1.04
CA GLN A 231 1.16 12.32 -1.18
C GLN A 231 0.94 11.29 -2.29
N GLU A 232 -0.29 10.80 -2.47
CA GLU A 232 -0.64 9.97 -3.64
C GLU A 232 -0.39 10.76 -4.93
N GLN A 233 -0.87 12.00 -5.01
CA GLN A 233 -0.64 12.85 -6.18
C GLN A 233 0.85 13.05 -6.46
N ARG A 234 1.65 13.37 -5.43
CA ARG A 234 3.11 13.52 -5.56
C ARG A 234 3.80 12.23 -6.02
N PHE A 235 3.34 11.09 -5.51
CA PHE A 235 3.85 9.81 -5.95
C PHE A 235 3.61 9.60 -7.44
N TRP A 236 2.39 9.87 -7.92
CA TRP A 236 2.07 9.75 -9.34
C TRP A 236 2.79 10.78 -10.21
N GLU A 237 3.01 12.00 -9.71
CA GLU A 237 3.82 13.02 -10.39
C GLU A 237 5.29 12.60 -10.53
N TYR A 238 5.85 11.94 -9.51
CA TYR A 238 7.18 11.34 -9.57
C TYR A 238 7.23 10.15 -10.55
N ALA A 239 6.19 9.31 -10.56
CA ALA A 239 6.15 8.10 -11.37
C ALA A 239 5.75 8.35 -12.84
N LYS A 240 5.22 9.53 -13.20
CA LYS A 240 4.56 9.78 -14.51
C LYS A 240 5.40 9.45 -15.74
N ASP A 241 6.72 9.62 -15.66
CA ASP A 241 7.64 9.38 -16.79
C ASP A 241 8.15 7.92 -16.83
N ARG A 242 7.70 7.08 -15.90
CA ARG A 242 8.01 5.65 -15.88
C ARG A 242 7.16 4.89 -16.89
N PRO A 243 7.72 3.86 -17.57
CA PRO A 243 6.96 3.06 -18.52
C PRO A 243 5.87 2.23 -17.81
N CYS A 244 4.67 2.19 -18.41
CA CYS A 244 3.62 1.26 -17.99
C CYS A 244 4.03 -0.18 -18.31
N CYS A 245 3.72 -1.12 -17.41
CA CYS A 245 3.94 -2.55 -17.65
C CYS A 245 2.94 -3.17 -18.64
N GLY A 246 1.86 -2.47 -19.02
CA GLY A 246 0.82 -2.96 -19.94
C GLY A 246 -0.12 -4.04 -19.38
N GLN A 247 0.09 -4.49 -18.15
CA GLN A 247 -0.65 -5.62 -17.57
C GLN A 247 -1.97 -5.25 -16.89
N LEU A 248 -2.22 -3.96 -16.66
CA LEU A 248 -3.46 -3.46 -16.03
C LEU A 248 -4.33 -2.71 -17.04
N ASP A 249 -5.65 -2.81 -16.89
CA ASP A 249 -6.62 -2.12 -17.74
C ASP A 249 -6.70 -0.62 -17.45
N VAL A 250 -6.64 -0.26 -16.17
CA VAL A 250 -6.58 1.14 -15.72
C VAL A 250 -5.27 1.36 -15.00
N CYS A 251 -4.38 2.15 -15.60
CA CYS A 251 -3.09 2.49 -15.02
C CYS A 251 -2.76 3.95 -15.34
N PRO A 252 -2.42 4.77 -14.32
CA PRO A 252 -2.04 6.18 -14.52
C PRO A 252 -0.80 6.38 -15.41
N LEU A 253 0.03 5.34 -15.57
CA LEU A 253 1.25 5.38 -16.38
C LEU A 253 1.00 5.00 -17.84
N LYS A 254 -0.22 4.60 -18.23
CA LYS A 254 -0.52 4.32 -19.64
C LYS A 254 -0.28 5.60 -20.46
N PRO A 255 0.44 5.52 -21.58
CA PRO A 255 0.51 6.63 -22.51
C PRO A 255 -0.92 7.01 -22.91
N SER A 256 -1.27 8.29 -22.80
CA SER A 256 -2.45 8.80 -23.48
C SER A 256 -2.25 8.55 -24.97
N GLU A 257 -3.18 7.83 -25.60
CA GLU A 257 -3.22 7.69 -27.07
C GLU A 257 -3.37 9.09 -27.67
N THR A 258 -2.25 9.78 -27.91
CA THR A 258 -2.23 11.05 -28.62
C THR A 258 -0.88 11.18 -29.29
N GLN A 259 -0.94 11.12 -30.63
CA GLN A 259 0.11 11.36 -31.63
C GLN A 259 1.01 10.16 -32.01
N ASN A 260 0.47 9.31 -32.87
CA ASN A 260 1.27 8.77 -33.98
C ASN A 260 1.55 9.93 -34.96
N PRO A 261 2.80 10.34 -35.23
CA PRO A 261 3.13 10.95 -36.49
C PRO A 261 3.27 9.81 -37.51
N THR A 262 2.16 9.39 -38.09
CA THR A 262 2.20 8.79 -39.43
C THR A 262 2.27 9.93 -40.44
N ASP A 263 3.16 9.74 -41.42
CA ASP A 263 3.34 10.51 -42.67
C ASP A 263 4.23 11.76 -42.61
N GLU A 264 5.52 11.57 -42.88
CA GLU A 264 6.23 12.31 -43.94
C GLU A 264 7.65 11.75 -44.13
N LEU A 265 7.79 10.67 -44.91
CA LEU A 265 9.00 10.37 -45.69
C LEU A 265 8.61 9.49 -46.88
N ALA A 266 8.05 10.13 -47.91
CA ALA A 266 7.99 9.60 -49.27
C ALA A 266 7.99 10.75 -50.29
N GLU A 267 9.05 11.56 -50.28
CA GLU A 267 9.52 12.28 -51.47
C GLU A 267 11.02 11.99 -51.62
N ALA A 268 11.36 11.00 -52.45
CA ALA A 268 12.60 10.89 -53.23
C ALA A 268 12.62 9.57 -54.01
N ALA A 269 11.97 9.54 -55.17
CA ALA A 269 12.40 8.86 -56.41
C ALA A 269 11.32 9.03 -57.50
#